data_AF-A0A543ANT6-F1
#
_entry.id   AF-A0A543ANT6-F1
#
_cell.length_a   1.000
_cell.length_b   1.000
_cell.length_c   1.000
_cell.angle_alpha   90.00
_cell.angle_beta   90.00
_cell.angle_gamma   90.00
#
_symmetry.space_group_name_H-M   'P 1'
#
loop_
_entity.id
_entity.type
_entity.pdbx_description
1 polymer ?
#
loop_
_entity_poly.entity_id
_entity_poly.type
_entity_poly.pdbx_seq_one_letter_code
_entity_poly.pdbx_strand_id
1 'polypeptide(L)'
;MAKDLCLIDGCGEEAQTRGLCGYHYEKGRRDGNLEEIALPKRRPAVERYGERALEMWQAGAPMINIAQELGTSGPTIRDVLQKLGVENPGRHSLRARILKESREQADWIGQLDHLSPVEAVLAAWNRPDSDSKVTNAAQDEVRQVMPLLARALNRLEKQS
;
A
#
# COMPACT_ATOMS: atom_id res chain seq x y z
N MET A 1 28.62 -5.26 -3.35
CA MET A 1 28.72 -4.59 -2.04
C MET A 1 29.94 -5.16 -1.34
N ALA A 2 30.89 -4.32 -0.93
CA ALA A 2 32.00 -4.78 -0.11
C ALA A 2 31.45 -5.23 1.25
N LYS A 3 31.87 -6.39 1.73
CA LYS A 3 31.54 -6.84 3.09
C LYS A 3 32.50 -6.18 4.06
N ASP A 4 31.98 -5.71 5.18
CA ASP A 4 32.80 -5.15 6.25
C ASP A 4 33.64 -6.26 6.89
N LEU A 5 34.83 -5.92 7.39
CA LEU A 5 35.67 -6.82 8.15
C LEU A 5 35.28 -6.83 9.63
N CYS A 6 35.62 -7.91 10.32
CA CYS A 6 35.44 -8.04 11.75
C CYS A 6 36.19 -6.92 12.51
N LEU A 7 35.52 -6.31 13.48
CA LEU A 7 36.04 -5.21 14.30
C LEU A 7 37.15 -5.60 15.27
N ILE A 8 37.31 -6.91 15.55
CA ILE A 8 38.39 -7.39 16.40
C ILE A 8 39.71 -7.27 15.65
N ASP A 9 40.62 -6.49 16.21
CA ASP A 9 41.95 -6.27 15.67
C ASP A 9 42.67 -7.59 15.38
N GLY A 10 43.16 -7.73 14.14
CA GLY A 10 43.89 -8.91 13.68
C GLY A 10 43.02 -10.09 13.25
N CYS A 11 41.68 -10.01 13.27
CA CYS A 11 40.84 -11.11 12.83
C CYS A 11 40.84 -11.30 11.29
N GLY A 12 40.74 -10.21 10.52
CA GLY A 12 40.72 -10.25 9.05
C GLY A 12 39.50 -10.93 8.39
N GLU A 13 38.66 -11.63 9.16
CA GLU A 13 37.47 -12.32 8.68
C GLU A 13 36.32 -11.35 8.36
N GLU A 14 35.40 -11.78 7.50
CA GLU A 14 34.20 -11.02 7.15
C GLU A 14 33.25 -10.88 8.36
N ALA A 15 32.78 -9.66 8.61
CA ALA A 15 31.76 -9.40 9.61
C ALA A 15 30.40 -9.94 9.14
N GLN A 16 29.75 -10.72 10.01
CA GLN A 16 28.43 -11.29 9.75
C GLN A 16 27.34 -10.56 10.52
N THR A 17 27.57 -10.20 11.78
CA THR A 17 26.55 -9.61 12.65
C THR A 17 27.17 -8.58 13.59
N ARG A 18 26.57 -7.38 13.66
CA ARG A 18 27.01 -6.27 14.53
C ARG A 18 28.52 -5.96 14.41
N GLY A 19 29.09 -6.09 13.21
CA GLY A 19 30.51 -5.82 12.95
C GLY A 19 31.46 -6.93 13.40
N LEU A 20 30.96 -8.12 13.77
CA LEU A 20 31.76 -9.26 14.19
C LEU A 20 31.60 -10.45 13.25
N CYS A 21 32.66 -11.25 13.09
CA CYS A 21 32.59 -12.56 12.46
C CYS A 21 31.81 -13.55 13.36
N GLY A 22 31.40 -14.71 12.81
CA GLY A 22 30.63 -15.70 13.55
C GLY A 22 31.31 -16.16 14.85
N TYR A 23 32.63 -16.40 14.80
CA TYR A 23 33.41 -16.82 15.98
C TYR A 23 33.38 -15.77 17.09
N HIS A 24 33.72 -14.51 16.79
CA HIS A 24 33.78 -13.45 17.79
C HIS A 24 32.41 -13.09 18.32
N TYR A 25 31.37 -13.16 17.49
CA TYR A 25 29.99 -12.98 17.94
C TYR A 25 29.59 -14.06 18.96
N GLU A 26 29.85 -15.35 18.66
CA GLU A 26 29.49 -16.44 19.56
C GLU A 26 30.31 -16.47 20.84
N LYS A 27 31.60 -16.14 20.76
CA LYS A 27 32.48 -16.01 21.93
C LYS A 27 31.97 -14.90 22.82
N GLY A 28 31.73 -13.71 22.27
CA GLY A 28 31.25 -12.59 23.08
C GLY A 28 29.86 -12.80 23.68
N ARG A 29 29.00 -13.56 22.98
CA ARG A 29 27.71 -13.99 23.52
C ARG A 29 27.87 -14.97 24.69
N ARG A 30 28.82 -15.91 24.62
CA ARG A 30 29.10 -16.89 25.69
C ARG A 30 29.76 -16.24 26.91
N ASP A 31 30.68 -15.32 26.67
CA ASP A 31 31.46 -14.65 27.70
C ASP A 31 30.70 -13.46 28.33
N GLY A 32 29.58 -13.04 27.72
CA GLY A 32 28.72 -11.96 28.22
C GLY A 32 29.21 -10.55 27.92
N ASN A 33 30.30 -10.38 27.18
CA ASN A 33 30.89 -9.09 26.80
C ASN A 33 30.45 -8.60 25.40
N LEU A 34 29.41 -9.20 24.81
CA LEU A 34 28.97 -8.87 23.45
C LEU A 34 28.64 -7.38 23.25
N GLU A 35 28.06 -6.71 24.25
CA GLU A 35 27.70 -5.29 24.14
C GLU A 35 28.92 -4.35 24.18
N GLU A 36 30.07 -4.81 24.68
CA GLU A 36 31.32 -4.05 24.72
C GLU A 36 32.10 -4.14 23.40
N ILE A 37 32.14 -5.33 22.79
CA ILE A 37 32.95 -5.59 21.59
C ILE A 37 32.17 -5.43 20.27
N ALA A 38 30.85 -5.52 20.29
CA ALA A 38 30.03 -5.43 19.09
C ALA A 38 29.51 -4.01 18.87
N LEU A 39 29.22 -3.67 17.61
CA LEU A 39 28.49 -2.42 17.31
C LEU A 39 27.17 -2.37 18.08
N PRO A 40 26.70 -1.17 18.47
CA PRO A 40 25.44 -1.02 19.17
C PRO A 40 24.29 -1.65 18.37
N LYS A 41 23.29 -2.18 19.08
CA LYS A 41 22.08 -2.65 18.41
C LYS A 41 21.50 -1.50 17.59
N ARG A 42 21.19 -1.80 16.34
CA ARG A 42 20.38 -0.95 15.48
C ARG A 42 19.13 -0.54 16.26
N ARG A 43 18.86 0.77 16.40
CA ARG A 43 17.65 1.28 17.08
C ARG A 43 16.42 0.48 16.61
N PRO A 44 15.51 0.06 17.51
CA PRO A 44 14.34 -0.71 17.12
C PRO A 44 13.61 -0.04 15.97
N ALA A 45 13.09 -0.82 15.02
CA ALA A 45 12.33 -0.27 13.89
C ALA A 45 11.16 0.60 14.37
N VAL A 46 10.55 0.25 15.51
CA VAL A 46 9.48 1.02 16.16
C VAL A 46 9.94 2.42 16.55
N GLU A 47 11.15 2.58 17.08
CA GLU A 47 11.68 3.90 17.45
C GLU A 47 11.93 4.78 16.22
N ARG A 48 12.35 4.17 15.11
CA ARG A 48 12.67 4.93 13.88
C ARG A 48 11.44 5.30 13.06
N TYR A 49 10.48 4.39 12.98
CA TYR A 49 9.37 4.48 12.03
C TYR A 49 8.01 4.59 12.71
N GLY A 50 7.91 4.33 14.02
CA GLY A 50 6.65 4.05 14.70
C GLY A 50 5.63 5.17 14.59
N GLU A 51 5.99 6.36 15.05
CA GLU A 51 5.09 7.53 15.04
C GLU A 51 4.61 7.85 13.62
N ARG A 52 5.55 8.00 12.68
CA ARG A 52 5.23 8.34 11.29
C ARG A 52 4.43 7.24 10.57
N ALA A 53 4.76 5.97 10.79
CA ALA A 53 4.02 4.86 10.20
C ALA A 53 2.58 4.78 10.74
N LEU A 54 2.38 5.03 12.03
CA LEU A 54 1.07 5.04 12.66
C LEU A 54 0.21 6.20 12.14
N GLU A 55 0.77 7.40 12.02
CA GLU A 55 0.10 8.56 11.45
C GLU A 55 -0.41 8.28 10.03
N MET A 56 0.48 7.81 9.14
CA MET A 56 0.11 7.48 7.76
C MET A 56 -0.93 6.36 7.70
N TRP A 57 -0.81 5.36 8.58
CA TRP A 57 -1.77 4.27 8.68
C TRP A 57 -3.16 4.76 9.10
N GLN A 58 -3.24 5.62 10.11
CA GLN A 58 -4.50 6.22 10.58
C GLN A 58 -5.11 7.14 9.51
N ALA A 59 -4.29 7.79 8.68
CA ALA A 59 -4.73 8.52 7.49
C ALA A 59 -5.20 7.61 6.34
N GLY A 60 -5.16 6.28 6.50
CA GLY A 60 -5.64 5.31 5.52
C GLY A 60 -4.62 4.96 4.44
N ALA A 61 -3.35 5.35 4.60
CA ALA A 61 -2.31 4.98 3.65
C ALA A 61 -2.09 3.46 3.63
N PRO A 62 -1.99 2.82 2.46
CA PRO A 62 -1.66 1.41 2.38
C PRO A 62 -0.21 1.18 2.84
N MET A 63 0.08 0.03 3.46
CA MET A 63 1.42 -0.28 3.99
C MET A 63 2.53 -0.18 2.95
N ILE A 64 2.25 -0.45 1.67
CA ILE A 64 3.23 -0.35 0.60
C ILE A 64 3.71 1.11 0.40
N ASN A 65 2.79 2.07 0.49
CA ASN A 65 3.13 3.49 0.40
C ASN A 65 3.89 3.94 1.65
N ILE A 66 3.49 3.47 2.83
CA ILE A 66 4.23 3.73 4.08
C ILE A 66 5.67 3.19 3.98
N ALA A 67 5.83 1.98 3.46
CA ALA A 67 7.14 1.36 3.30
C ALA A 67 8.03 2.12 2.30
N GLN A 68 7.46 2.55 1.16
CA GLN A 68 8.17 3.35 0.15
C GLN A 68 8.61 4.71 0.72
N GLU A 69 7.72 5.43 1.39
CA GLU A 69 8.01 6.74 1.99
C GLU A 69 9.10 6.64 3.05
N LEU A 70 9.04 5.63 3.91
CA LEU A 70 10.00 5.43 5.00
C LEU A 70 11.28 4.70 4.56
N GLY A 71 11.45 4.41 3.26
CA GLY A 71 12.63 3.73 2.73
C GLY A 71 12.85 2.34 3.35
N THR A 72 11.78 1.61 3.64
CA THR A 72 11.82 0.30 4.29
C THR A 72 10.95 -0.73 3.60
N SER A 73 10.84 -1.95 4.16
CA SER A 73 10.06 -3.04 3.60
C SER A 73 8.67 -3.12 4.23
N GLY A 74 7.68 -3.59 3.46
CA GLY A 74 6.32 -3.84 3.95
C GLY A 74 6.25 -4.73 5.21
N PRO A 75 7.04 -5.83 5.32
CA PRO A 75 7.14 -6.61 6.55
C PRO A 75 7.63 -5.82 7.76
N THR A 76 8.59 -4.89 7.56
CA THR A 76 9.07 -4.03 8.65
C THR A 76 7.96 -3.11 9.15
N ILE A 77 7.19 -2.50 8.24
CA ILE A 77 6.03 -1.66 8.61
C ILE A 77 4.98 -2.48 9.34
N ARG A 78 4.69 -3.71 8.89
CA ARG A 78 3.76 -4.61 9.57
C ARG A 78 4.18 -4.87 11.02
N ASP A 79 5.44 -5.25 11.24
CA ASP A 79 6.00 -5.51 12.57
C ASP A 79 5.93 -4.26 13.47
N VAL A 80 6.27 -3.09 12.91
CA VAL A 80 6.18 -1.81 13.62
C VAL A 80 4.73 -1.52 14.06
N LEU A 81 3.77 -1.62 13.14
CA LEU A 81 2.36 -1.36 13.44
C LEU A 81 1.79 -2.36 14.45
N GLN A 82 2.14 -3.65 14.34
CA GLN A 82 1.72 -4.67 15.30
C GLN A 82 2.25 -4.41 16.72
N LYS A 83 3.52 -3.98 16.84
CA LYS A 83 4.12 -3.60 18.13
C LYS A 83 3.49 -2.34 18.74
N LEU A 84 2.87 -1.50 17.93
CA LEU A 84 2.09 -0.34 18.37
C LEU A 84 0.61 -0.67 18.66
N GLY A 85 0.22 -1.96 18.61
CA GLY A 85 -1.13 -2.40 18.92
C GLY A 85 -2.11 -2.34 17.75
N VAL A 86 -1.64 -2.08 16.52
CA VAL A 86 -2.50 -2.13 15.33
C VAL A 86 -2.77 -3.59 14.98
N GLU A 87 -4.02 -4.01 15.14
CA GLU A 87 -4.45 -5.34 14.75
C GLU A 87 -4.53 -5.48 13.22
N ASN A 88 -3.90 -6.54 12.71
CA ASN A 88 -4.03 -6.99 11.33
C ASN A 88 -3.84 -5.89 10.24
N PRO A 89 -2.69 -5.19 10.22
CA PRO A 89 -2.44 -4.10 9.28
C PRO A 89 -2.35 -4.55 7.80
N GLY A 90 -2.42 -5.85 7.53
CA GLY A 90 -2.54 -6.36 6.16
C GLY A 90 -3.94 -6.25 5.55
N ARG A 91 -5.00 -6.21 6.37
CA ARG A 91 -6.40 -6.27 5.87
C ARG A 91 -7.08 -4.91 5.71
N HIS A 92 -6.61 -3.88 6.42
CA HIS A 92 -7.23 -2.55 6.38
C HIS A 92 -7.17 -1.93 4.97
N SER A 93 -6.10 -2.20 4.20
CA SER A 93 -5.96 -1.61 2.87
C SER A 93 -7.06 -2.03 1.90
N LEU A 94 -7.61 -3.25 2.00
CA LEU A 94 -8.70 -3.66 1.11
C LEU A 94 -10.04 -3.09 1.58
N ARG A 95 -10.36 -3.18 2.88
CA ARG A 95 -11.65 -2.68 3.40
C ARG A 95 -11.74 -1.16 3.35
N ALA A 96 -10.69 -0.43 3.72
CA ALA A 96 -10.66 1.02 3.63
C ALA A 96 -10.73 1.50 2.18
N ARG A 97 -10.09 0.78 1.24
CA ARG A 97 -10.18 1.09 -0.18
C ARG A 97 -11.58 0.83 -0.74
N ILE A 98 -12.19 -0.32 -0.40
CA ILE A 98 -13.59 -0.61 -0.76
C ILE A 98 -14.53 0.45 -0.21
N LEU A 99 -14.38 0.88 1.04
CA LEU A 99 -15.25 1.89 1.66
C LEU A 99 -15.05 3.28 1.05
N LYS A 100 -13.80 3.66 0.73
CA LYS A 100 -13.49 4.91 0.03
C LYS A 100 -14.07 4.90 -1.39
N GLU A 101 -13.81 3.84 -2.15
CA GLU A 101 -14.39 3.62 -3.49
C GLU A 101 -15.93 3.66 -3.43
N SER A 102 -16.54 3.04 -2.42
CA SER A 102 -18.00 3.03 -2.22
C SER A 102 -18.56 4.43 -1.89
N ARG A 103 -17.84 5.24 -1.09
CA ARG A 103 -18.26 6.60 -0.74
C ARG A 103 -18.13 7.54 -1.93
N GLU A 104 -17.02 7.48 -2.65
CA GLU A 104 -16.82 8.21 -3.91
C GLU A 104 -17.81 7.77 -4.99
N GLN A 105 -18.24 6.51 -4.97
CA GLN A 105 -19.30 6.02 -5.84
C GLN A 105 -20.68 6.54 -5.42
N ALA A 106 -20.99 6.59 -4.12
CA ALA A 106 -22.25 7.14 -3.60
C ALA A 106 -22.37 8.65 -3.81
N ASP A 107 -21.31 9.42 -3.54
CA ASP A 107 -21.25 10.86 -3.77
C ASP A 107 -21.40 11.18 -5.27
N TRP A 108 -20.85 10.34 -6.14
CA TRP A 108 -21.01 10.45 -7.57
C TRP A 108 -22.42 10.07 -8.04
N ILE A 109 -23.04 9.02 -7.48
CA ILE A 109 -24.45 8.67 -7.78
C ILE A 109 -25.40 9.80 -7.38
N GLY A 110 -25.17 10.44 -6.22
CA GLY A 110 -25.97 11.62 -5.80
C GLY A 110 -25.83 12.81 -6.76
N GLN A 111 -24.73 12.92 -7.51
CA GLN A 111 -24.58 13.91 -8.59
C GLN A 111 -25.36 13.54 -9.86
N LEU A 112 -25.93 12.35 -9.96
CA LEU A 112 -26.77 11.95 -11.10
C LEU A 112 -28.26 12.19 -10.85
N ASP A 113 -28.69 12.40 -9.61
CA ASP A 113 -30.11 12.54 -9.26
C ASP A 113 -30.79 13.76 -9.90
N HIS A 114 -30.01 14.74 -10.35
CA HIS A 114 -30.49 15.93 -11.06
C HIS A 114 -30.31 15.86 -12.57
N LEU A 115 -29.68 14.80 -13.09
CA LEU A 115 -29.45 14.61 -14.51
C LEU A 115 -30.61 13.84 -15.13
N SER A 116 -30.94 14.16 -16.39
CA SER A 116 -31.84 13.30 -17.14
C SER A 116 -31.23 11.90 -17.30
N PRO A 117 -32.05 10.85 -17.53
CA PRO A 117 -31.55 9.48 -17.69
C PRO A 117 -30.42 9.35 -18.74
N VAL A 118 -30.45 10.15 -19.81
CA VAL A 118 -29.41 10.14 -20.86
C VAL A 118 -28.12 10.80 -20.36
N GLU A 119 -28.21 11.92 -19.65
CA GLU A 119 -27.06 12.62 -19.09
C GLU A 119 -26.39 11.82 -17.97
N ALA A 120 -27.18 11.12 -17.13
CA ALA A 120 -26.67 10.24 -16.10
C ALA A 120 -25.84 9.08 -16.68
N VAL A 121 -26.32 8.48 -17.78
CA VAL A 121 -25.60 7.41 -18.50
C VAL A 121 -24.31 7.94 -19.15
N LEU A 122 -24.34 9.14 -19.75
CA LEU A 122 -23.14 9.76 -20.34
C LEU A 122 -22.11 10.18 -19.28
N ALA A 123 -22.56 10.67 -18.12
CA ALA A 123 -21.69 10.97 -16.98
C ALA A 123 -21.04 9.70 -16.41
N ALA A 124 -21.79 8.59 -16.34
CA ALA A 124 -21.30 7.27 -15.95
C ALA A 124 -20.19 6.77 -16.87
N TRP A 125 -20.39 6.99 -18.17
CA TRP A 125 -19.48 6.57 -19.21
C TRP A 125 -18.12 7.25 -19.13
N ASN A 126 -18.12 8.56 -18.89
CA ASN A 126 -16.92 9.39 -18.97
C ASN A 126 -16.13 9.45 -17.67
N ARG A 127 -16.39 8.57 -16.69
CA ARG A 127 -15.69 8.56 -15.42
C ARG A 127 -14.21 8.17 -15.63
N PRO A 128 -13.24 9.04 -15.29
CA PRO A 128 -11.83 8.82 -15.65
C PRO A 128 -11.12 7.71 -14.87
N ASP A 129 -11.68 7.22 -13.75
CA ASP A 129 -11.04 6.26 -12.84
C ASP A 129 -11.50 4.79 -13.00
N SER A 130 -12.09 4.40 -14.13
CA SER A 130 -12.46 3.00 -14.37
C SER A 130 -11.26 2.12 -14.78
N ASP A 131 -10.21 2.09 -13.95
CA ASP A 131 -8.96 1.37 -14.26
C ASP A 131 -9.07 -0.16 -13.97
N SER A 132 -10.30 -0.67 -13.87
CA SER A 132 -10.53 -2.10 -13.70
C SER A 132 -10.49 -2.78 -15.07
N LYS A 133 -9.65 -3.80 -15.26
CA LYS A 133 -9.69 -4.63 -16.49
C LYS A 133 -11.07 -5.25 -16.77
N VAL A 134 -11.92 -5.31 -15.74
CA VAL A 134 -13.32 -5.78 -15.81
C VAL A 134 -14.23 -4.77 -16.51
N THR A 135 -13.92 -3.47 -16.48
CA THR A 135 -14.73 -2.43 -17.16
C THR A 135 -14.46 -2.34 -18.65
N ASN A 136 -13.28 -2.68 -19.17
CA ASN A 136 -13.01 -2.54 -20.62
C ASN A 136 -13.88 -3.48 -21.48
N ALA A 137 -14.08 -4.73 -21.06
CA ALA A 137 -14.93 -5.68 -21.79
C ALA A 137 -16.43 -5.27 -21.73
N ALA A 138 -16.90 -4.84 -20.56
CA ALA A 138 -18.26 -4.31 -20.41
C ALA A 138 -18.45 -2.99 -21.18
N GLN A 139 -17.43 -2.12 -21.19
CA GLN A 139 -17.43 -0.88 -21.97
C GLN A 139 -17.51 -1.18 -23.46
N ASP A 140 -16.79 -2.18 -23.96
CA ASP A 140 -16.83 -2.57 -25.38
C ASP A 140 -18.19 -3.15 -25.80
N GLU A 141 -18.80 -4.01 -24.99
CA GLU A 141 -20.15 -4.53 -25.26
C GLU A 141 -21.19 -3.40 -25.27
N VAL A 142 -21.16 -2.50 -24.28
CA VAL A 142 -22.10 -1.38 -24.23
C VAL A 142 -21.84 -0.39 -25.37
N ARG A 143 -20.58 -0.19 -25.81
CA ARG A 143 -20.22 0.68 -26.96
C ARG A 143 -20.79 0.17 -28.27
N GLN A 144 -20.96 -1.14 -28.39
CA GLN A 144 -21.64 -1.75 -29.54
C GLN A 144 -23.15 -1.53 -29.50
N VAL A 145 -23.76 -1.48 -28.32
CA VAL A 145 -25.23 -1.37 -28.15
C VAL A 145 -25.73 0.09 -28.17
N MET A 146 -24.93 1.05 -27.70
CA MET A 146 -25.34 2.47 -27.59
C MET A 146 -25.83 3.13 -28.89
N PRO A 147 -25.20 2.93 -30.06
CA PRO A 147 -25.70 3.48 -31.32
C PRO A 147 -27.10 2.94 -31.69
N LEU A 148 -27.42 1.71 -31.28
CA LEU A 148 -28.73 1.10 -31.51
C LEU A 148 -29.78 1.69 -30.58
N LEU A 149 -29.43 1.90 -29.32
CA LEU A 149 -30.30 2.53 -28.32
C LEU A 149 -30.64 3.98 -28.71
N ALA A 150 -29.64 4.75 -29.13
CA ALA A 150 -29.83 6.14 -29.60
C ALA A 150 -30.76 6.22 -30.83
N ARG A 151 -30.65 5.26 -31.76
CA ARG A 151 -31.57 5.16 -32.91
C ARG A 151 -32.98 4.74 -32.50
N ALA A 152 -33.12 3.90 -31.46
CA ALA A 152 -34.42 3.51 -30.94
C ALA A 152 -35.14 4.69 -30.27
N LEU A 153 -34.44 5.45 -29.43
CA LEU A 153 -34.99 6.64 -28.76
C LEU A 153 -35.41 7.73 -29.76
N ASN A 154 -34.57 8.05 -30.75
CA ASN A 154 -34.92 8.99 -31.82
C ASN A 154 -36.16 8.59 -32.65
N ARG A 155 -36.49 7.29 -32.73
CA ARG A 155 -37.70 6.82 -33.40
C ARG A 155 -38.95 7.04 -32.54
N LEU A 156 -38.82 6.87 -31.23
CA LEU A 156 -39.91 7.08 -30.30
C LEU A 156 -40.29 8.57 -30.20
N GLU A 157 -39.31 9.48 -30.17
CA GLU A 157 -39.58 10.94 -30.18
C GLU A 157 -40.25 11.45 -31.46
N LYS A 158 -39.97 10.83 -32.62
CA LYS A 158 -40.64 11.20 -33.88
C LYS A 158 -42.08 10.69 -33.99
N GLN A 159 -42.48 9.80 -33.08
CA GLN A 159 -43.82 9.21 -33.04
C GLN A 159 -44.73 9.89 -32.02
N SER A 160 -44.18 10.72 -31.12
CA SER A 160 -44.90 11.61 -30.20
C SER A 160 -45.11 12.98 -30.81
#